data_AF-A0A0D0BQZ8-F1
#
_entry.id   AF-A0A0D0BQZ8-F1
#
_cell.length_a   1.000
_cell.length_b   1.000
_cell.length_c   1.000
_cell.angle_alpha   90.00
_cell.angle_beta   90.00
_cell.angle_gamma   90.00
#
_symmetry.space_group_name_H-M   'P 1'
#
loop_
_entity.id
_entity.type
_entity.pdbx_description
1 polymer ?
#
loop_
_entity_poly.entity_id
_entity_poly.type
_entity_poly.pdbx_seq_one_letter_code
_entity_poly.pdbx_strand_id
1 'polypeptide(L)'
;MNQVIVVGGGLAGLSAAHTVLEHGAKVILLVRHSPSLGGNSVKASSGINGAGTQSQERLNISDSPQVFYDDTAASAGAKLARPDLINALTSNSAAAIEWLTSHFGVDLSLVSRLGGHSNPRTHRGTGGAPGWAMTSALMKKLAAEEEKPEKRARIMKNSKVVKLLQNGDKVTGVEYETGNSEVTKLEGSVIIATGGFGADFSPSGLISTHRPDLMALPTVNGDHATGDGHVLVTSLPTHAGIVIDMDQIQVHPTGFIDPANPDAKTKFLAAEALRGVGGLLLKKDGTRFVDEMEKRDIVTAKMWEVIKDGQGPIRLVMGVQAATELKSHCDFYLSKGLMQKFSDLHEVAQNMNVPLKDLERVFDSHKSYASGQEKDPFGKSSFPQL
;
A
#
# COMPACT_ATOMS: atom_id res chain seq x y z
N MET A 1 22.82 -23.22 16.48
CA MET A 1 22.42 -22.16 15.54
C MET A 1 20.91 -22.02 15.67
N ASN A 2 20.41 -20.86 16.10
CA ASN A 2 18.99 -20.68 16.41
C ASN A 2 18.14 -20.68 15.13
N GLN A 3 16.98 -21.35 15.17
CA GLN A 3 16.02 -21.41 14.08
C GLN A 3 14.89 -20.40 14.33
N VAL A 4 14.59 -19.59 13.31
CA VAL A 4 13.47 -18.63 13.31
C VAL A 4 12.49 -19.03 12.22
N ILE A 5 11.22 -19.10 12.58
CA ILE A 5 10.10 -19.42 11.70
C ILE A 5 9.41 -18.09 11.36
N VAL A 6 9.39 -17.74 10.09
CA VAL A 6 8.69 -16.54 9.60
C VAL A 6 7.40 -16.99 8.90
N VAL A 7 6.27 -16.44 9.31
CA VAL A 7 4.95 -16.80 8.78
C VAL A 7 4.44 -15.68 7.87
N GLY A 8 4.45 -15.90 6.56
CA GLY A 8 4.00 -14.95 5.55
C GLY A 8 5.13 -14.45 4.64
N GLY A 9 4.99 -14.67 3.33
CA GLY A 9 6.00 -14.32 2.32
C GLY A 9 5.87 -12.92 1.72
N GLY A 10 5.21 -11.98 2.41
CA GLY A 10 5.15 -10.56 2.00
C GLY A 10 6.46 -9.82 2.28
N LEU A 11 6.52 -8.52 1.97
CA LEU A 11 7.74 -7.72 2.15
C LEU A 11 8.24 -7.73 3.60
N ALA A 12 7.34 -7.70 4.60
CA ALA A 12 7.71 -7.79 6.01
C ALA A 12 8.39 -9.12 6.36
N GLY A 13 7.83 -10.25 5.92
CA GLY A 13 8.40 -11.57 6.21
C GLY A 13 9.68 -11.84 5.43
N LEU A 14 9.77 -11.36 4.19
CA LEU A 14 11.01 -11.39 3.42
C LEU A 14 12.11 -10.55 4.09
N SER A 15 11.76 -9.36 4.59
CA SER A 15 12.73 -8.49 5.29
C SER A 15 13.20 -9.15 6.59
N ALA A 16 12.27 -9.68 7.38
CA ALA A 16 12.60 -10.44 8.59
C ALA A 16 13.51 -11.64 8.30
N ALA A 17 13.24 -12.39 7.22
CA ALA A 17 14.06 -13.52 6.83
C ALA A 17 15.51 -13.12 6.50
N HIS A 18 15.70 -12.05 5.74
CA HIS A 18 17.03 -11.52 5.46
C HIS A 18 17.73 -11.01 6.71
N THR A 19 17.05 -10.26 7.58
CA THR A 19 17.64 -9.79 8.84
C THR A 19 18.07 -10.95 9.75
N VAL A 20 17.28 -12.02 9.83
CA VAL A 20 17.66 -13.25 10.56
C VAL A 20 18.94 -13.86 9.99
N LEU A 21 19.08 -13.91 8.67
CA LEU A 21 20.27 -14.42 8.00
C LEU A 21 21.49 -13.50 8.22
N GLU A 22 21.32 -12.19 8.18
CA GLU A 22 22.38 -11.21 8.47
C GLU A 22 22.91 -11.37 9.91
N HIS A 23 22.05 -11.78 10.86
CA HIS A 23 22.42 -12.03 12.25
C HIS A 23 22.90 -13.46 12.55
N GLY A 24 23.23 -14.25 11.53
CA GLY A 24 23.85 -15.57 11.73
C GLY A 24 22.90 -16.73 12.06
N ALA A 25 21.59 -16.50 12.11
CA ALA A 25 20.59 -17.53 12.40
C ALA A 25 20.09 -18.28 11.15
N LYS A 26 19.29 -19.35 11.35
CA LYS A 26 18.60 -20.06 10.28
C LYS A 26 17.15 -19.58 10.19
N VAL A 27 16.62 -19.46 8.98
CA VAL A 27 15.24 -19.07 8.72
C VAL A 27 14.46 -20.15 7.97
N ILE A 28 13.25 -20.43 8.44
CA ILE A 28 12.22 -21.15 7.68
C ILE A 28 11.07 -20.18 7.41
N LEU A 29 10.80 -19.91 6.14
CA LEU A 29 9.71 -19.04 5.70
C LEU A 29 8.52 -19.90 5.25
N LEU A 30 7.39 -19.80 5.94
CA LEU A 30 6.15 -20.52 5.64
C LEU A 30 5.15 -19.62 4.90
N VAL A 31 4.55 -20.14 3.82
CA VAL A 31 3.58 -19.40 2.98
C VAL A 31 2.34 -20.25 2.72
N ARG A 32 1.17 -19.76 3.17
CA ARG A 32 -0.13 -20.45 3.13
C ARG A 32 -0.58 -20.88 1.72
N HIS A 33 -0.73 -19.93 0.80
CA HIS A 33 -1.46 -20.13 -0.46
C HIS A 33 -0.82 -19.39 -1.61
N SER A 34 0.12 -20.04 -2.31
CA SER A 34 0.52 -19.73 -3.69
C SER A 34 1.85 -20.42 -3.99
N PRO A 35 2.12 -20.83 -5.25
CA PRO A 35 3.48 -21.13 -5.71
C PRO A 35 4.41 -19.90 -5.67
N SER A 36 3.88 -18.70 -5.45
CA SER A 36 4.60 -17.43 -5.38
C SER A 36 4.52 -16.76 -4.00
N LEU A 37 5.53 -15.97 -3.69
CA LEU A 37 5.56 -15.13 -2.49
C LEU A 37 4.90 -13.76 -2.80
N GLY A 38 4.87 -12.87 -1.82
CA GLY A 38 4.74 -11.43 -2.02
C GLY A 38 3.43 -10.81 -1.54
N GLY A 39 2.35 -11.59 -1.44
CA GLY A 39 1.08 -11.13 -0.86
C GLY A 39 0.58 -9.82 -1.48
N ASN A 40 0.14 -8.87 -0.65
CA ASN A 40 -0.23 -7.54 -1.13
C ASN A 40 0.96 -6.63 -1.40
N SER A 41 2.16 -6.96 -0.89
CA SER A 41 3.35 -6.12 -1.06
C SER A 41 3.74 -5.94 -2.53
N VAL A 42 3.60 -6.99 -3.35
CA VAL A 42 3.86 -6.90 -4.80
C VAL A 42 2.90 -5.98 -5.53
N LYS A 43 1.72 -5.69 -4.95
CA LYS A 43 0.69 -4.82 -5.53
C LYS A 43 0.90 -3.35 -5.20
N ALA A 44 1.84 -3.01 -4.30
CA ALA A 44 2.08 -1.62 -3.93
C ALA A 44 2.55 -0.80 -5.13
N SER A 45 1.82 0.27 -5.45
CA SER A 45 1.99 1.00 -6.70
C SER A 45 2.67 2.35 -6.54
N SER A 46 2.53 3.04 -5.41
CA SER A 46 3.07 4.41 -5.25
C SER A 46 4.53 4.43 -4.83
N GLY A 47 4.93 3.65 -3.83
CA GLY A 47 6.31 3.63 -3.33
C GLY A 47 6.41 3.31 -1.85
N ILE A 48 7.57 3.58 -1.26
CA ILE A 48 7.90 3.42 0.17
C ILE A 48 8.32 4.77 0.76
N ASN A 49 7.83 5.12 1.95
CA ASN A 49 8.16 6.40 2.57
C ASN A 49 9.53 6.36 3.27
N GLY A 50 10.34 7.41 3.07
CA GLY A 50 11.62 7.61 3.75
C GLY A 50 11.98 9.10 3.82
N ALA A 51 12.48 9.55 4.98
CA ALA A 51 12.82 10.96 5.21
C ALA A 51 14.29 11.13 5.61
N GLY A 52 14.95 12.16 5.08
CA GLY A 52 16.39 12.36 5.25
C GLY A 52 17.22 11.35 4.44
N THR A 53 16.78 11.03 3.22
CA THR A 53 17.43 10.03 2.36
C THR A 53 18.39 10.65 1.36
N GLN A 54 19.39 9.88 0.89
CA GLN A 54 20.29 10.33 -0.19
C GLN A 54 19.54 10.69 -1.49
N SER A 55 18.42 10.02 -1.78
CA SER A 55 17.60 10.36 -2.95
C SER A 55 16.92 11.72 -2.79
N GLN A 56 16.46 12.07 -1.59
CA GLN A 56 15.93 13.41 -1.31
C GLN A 56 17.03 14.47 -1.43
N GLU A 57 18.22 14.22 -0.89
CA GLU A 57 19.37 15.13 -1.01
C GLU A 57 19.74 15.41 -2.48
N ARG A 58 19.86 14.35 -3.31
CA ARG A 58 20.14 14.51 -4.76
C ARG A 58 19.10 15.32 -5.51
N LEU A 59 17.84 15.29 -5.05
CA LEU A 59 16.73 16.03 -5.63
C LEU A 59 16.50 17.39 -4.97
N ASN A 60 17.38 17.82 -4.05
CA ASN A 60 17.25 19.05 -3.26
C ASN A 60 15.93 19.13 -2.49
N ILE A 61 15.45 18.00 -1.98
CA ILE A 61 14.25 17.90 -1.15
C ILE A 61 14.67 17.94 0.32
N SER A 62 14.25 18.98 1.04
CA SER A 62 14.47 19.08 2.50
C SER A 62 13.34 18.36 3.24
N ASP A 63 13.69 17.33 4.02
CA ASP A 63 12.77 16.61 4.88
C ASP A 63 13.54 16.04 6.09
N SER A 64 12.83 15.55 7.11
CA SER A 64 13.49 14.92 8.26
C SER A 64 12.62 13.85 8.89
N PRO A 65 13.22 12.90 9.65
CA PRO A 65 12.46 11.97 10.47
C PRO A 65 11.46 12.65 11.40
N GLN A 66 11.77 13.84 11.92
CA GLN A 66 10.86 14.60 12.78
C GLN A 66 9.63 15.10 12.01
N VAL A 67 9.81 15.69 10.82
CA VAL A 67 8.65 16.12 10.01
C VAL A 67 7.80 14.92 9.59
N PHE A 68 8.43 13.78 9.26
CA PHE A 68 7.70 12.55 8.97
C PHE A 68 6.96 12.00 10.21
N TYR A 69 7.55 12.11 11.40
CA TYR A 69 6.89 11.79 12.67
C TYR A 69 5.65 12.66 12.87
N ASP A 70 5.78 13.98 12.72
CA ASP A 70 4.70 14.94 12.95
C ASP A 70 3.54 14.71 11.98
N ASP A 71 3.82 14.50 10.69
CA ASP A 71 2.82 14.15 9.69
C ASP A 71 2.10 12.83 10.04
N THR A 72 2.84 11.82 10.51
CA THR A 72 2.28 10.52 10.88
C THR A 72 1.42 10.62 12.14
N ALA A 73 1.87 11.35 13.16
CA ALA A 73 1.14 11.59 14.40
C ALA A 73 -0.14 12.41 14.15
N ALA A 74 -0.05 13.46 13.30
CA ALA A 74 -1.20 14.25 12.89
C ALA A 74 -2.21 13.43 12.06
N SER A 75 -1.73 12.48 11.25
CA SER A 75 -2.57 11.55 10.51
C SER A 75 -3.32 10.60 11.43
N ALA A 76 -2.62 9.98 12.39
CA ALA A 76 -3.23 9.07 13.38
C ALA A 76 -4.18 9.80 14.36
N GLY A 77 -3.88 11.06 14.68
CA GLY A 77 -4.60 11.83 15.70
C GLY A 77 -4.29 11.36 17.13
N ALA A 78 -4.67 12.18 18.11
CA ALA A 78 -4.26 12.00 19.50
C ALA A 78 -4.69 10.66 20.13
N LYS A 79 -5.76 10.02 19.63
CA LYS A 79 -6.29 8.76 20.18
C LYS A 79 -5.54 7.52 19.69
N LEU A 80 -5.09 7.52 18.42
CA LEU A 80 -4.48 6.35 17.78
C LEU A 80 -2.96 6.46 17.67
N ALA A 81 -2.39 7.66 17.87
CA ALA A 81 -0.94 7.83 17.87
C ALA A 81 -0.27 6.91 18.91
N ARG A 82 0.83 6.28 18.50
CA ARG A 82 1.70 5.44 19.34
C ARG A 82 3.13 5.94 19.16
N PRO A 83 3.59 6.88 20.00
CA PRO A 83 4.86 7.58 19.82
C PRO A 83 6.05 6.65 19.53
N ASP A 84 6.18 5.55 20.27
CA ASP A 84 7.31 4.62 20.11
C ASP A 84 7.30 3.91 18.76
N LEU A 85 6.12 3.51 18.27
CA LEU A 85 5.98 2.84 16.97
C LEU A 85 6.17 3.83 15.81
N ILE A 86 5.65 5.05 15.94
CA ILE A 86 5.84 6.11 14.94
C ILE A 86 7.31 6.50 14.89
N ASN A 87 7.98 6.63 16.04
CA ASN A 87 9.40 6.89 16.10
C ASN A 87 10.19 5.76 15.43
N ALA A 88 9.91 4.50 15.77
CA ALA A 88 10.56 3.35 15.13
C ALA A 88 10.36 3.33 13.60
N LEU A 89 9.18 3.67 13.10
CA LEU A 89 8.93 3.78 11.66
C LEU A 89 9.75 4.90 11.02
N THR A 90 9.73 6.09 11.60
CA THR A 90 10.23 7.31 10.96
C THR A 90 11.74 7.46 11.10
N SER A 91 12.30 7.17 12.28
CA SER A 91 13.74 7.25 12.54
C SER A 91 14.55 6.20 11.78
N ASN A 92 13.95 5.03 11.48
CA ASN A 92 14.61 3.97 10.72
C ASN A 92 14.32 4.03 9.20
N SER A 93 13.52 4.99 8.74
CA SER A 93 13.03 5.01 7.37
C SER A 93 14.14 5.20 6.33
N ALA A 94 15.09 6.12 6.57
CA ALA A 94 16.22 6.32 5.67
C ALA A 94 17.16 5.11 5.59
N ALA A 95 17.43 4.48 6.73
CA ALA A 95 18.22 3.25 6.78
C ALA A 95 17.55 2.09 6.04
N ALA A 96 16.21 1.99 6.11
CA ALA A 96 15.46 0.99 5.35
C ALA A 96 15.53 1.23 3.83
N ILE A 97 15.44 2.49 3.37
CA ILE A 97 15.65 2.85 1.96
C ILE A 97 17.07 2.47 1.53
N GLU A 98 18.08 2.83 2.33
CA GLU A 98 19.48 2.51 2.03
C GLU A 98 19.75 1.01 2.01
N TRP A 99 19.14 0.24 2.91
CA TRP A 99 19.26 -1.22 2.93
C TRP A 99 18.68 -1.83 1.64
N LEU A 100 17.51 -1.37 1.19
CA LEU A 100 16.91 -1.83 -0.07
C LEU A 100 17.76 -1.47 -1.30
N THR A 101 18.33 -0.26 -1.36
CA THR A 101 19.16 0.18 -2.49
C THR A 101 20.51 -0.56 -2.50
N SER A 102 21.23 -0.58 -1.36
CA SER A 102 22.60 -1.11 -1.27
C SER A 102 22.67 -2.64 -1.24
N HIS A 103 21.76 -3.31 -0.51
CA HIS A 103 21.84 -4.76 -0.31
C HIS A 103 21.06 -5.55 -1.36
N PHE A 104 20.07 -4.93 -2.01
CA PHE A 104 19.19 -5.59 -2.97
C PHE A 104 19.17 -4.93 -4.36
N GLY A 105 19.85 -3.80 -4.55
CA GLY A 105 19.93 -3.11 -5.84
C GLY A 105 18.59 -2.55 -6.30
N VAL A 106 17.68 -2.23 -5.38
CA VAL A 106 16.37 -1.69 -5.72
C VAL A 106 16.52 -0.20 -6.07
N ASP A 107 16.02 0.20 -7.24
CA ASP A 107 15.94 1.62 -7.62
C ASP A 107 14.85 2.34 -6.82
N LEU A 108 15.26 3.31 -5.99
CA LEU A 108 14.43 4.18 -5.15
C LEU A 108 14.84 5.65 -5.33
N SER A 109 15.24 6.01 -6.55
CA SER A 109 15.80 7.32 -6.91
C SER A 109 14.78 8.44 -7.07
N LEU A 110 13.53 8.13 -7.42
CA LEU A 110 12.47 9.12 -7.62
C LEU A 110 11.65 9.29 -6.33
N VAL A 111 11.22 10.53 -6.07
CA VAL A 111 10.49 10.88 -4.84
C VAL A 111 9.25 11.70 -5.18
N SER A 112 8.09 11.22 -4.74
CA SER A 112 6.80 11.91 -4.92
C SER A 112 6.21 12.34 -3.57
N ARG A 113 5.37 13.37 -3.60
CA ARG A 113 4.52 13.77 -2.47
C ARG A 113 3.17 13.08 -2.59
N LEU A 114 2.71 12.47 -1.50
CA LEU A 114 1.38 11.85 -1.40
C LEU A 114 0.52 12.58 -0.36
N GLY A 115 -0.72 12.12 -0.18
CA GLY A 115 -1.69 12.81 0.67
C GLY A 115 -1.26 12.85 2.14
N GLY A 116 -1.50 13.98 2.79
CA GLY A 116 -1.11 14.20 4.20
C GLY A 116 0.39 14.37 4.46
N HIS A 117 1.24 14.41 3.44
CA HIS A 117 2.67 14.67 3.60
C HIS A 117 2.97 16.18 3.55
N SER A 118 3.82 16.68 4.45
CA SER A 118 4.40 18.02 4.37
C SER A 118 5.43 18.13 3.24
N ASN A 119 6.28 17.11 3.04
CA ASN A 119 7.33 17.08 2.02
C ASN A 119 7.26 15.81 1.14
N PRO A 120 7.79 15.84 -0.10
CA PRO A 120 7.94 14.63 -0.91
C PRO A 120 8.84 13.61 -0.22
N ARG A 121 8.34 12.38 -0.03
CA ARG A 121 9.09 11.32 0.67
C ARG A 121 8.73 9.90 0.24
N THR A 122 7.88 9.75 -0.77
CA THR A 122 7.51 8.42 -1.27
C THR A 122 8.46 8.04 -2.39
N HIS A 123 9.36 7.10 -2.08
CA HIS A 123 10.40 6.61 -2.97
C HIS A 123 9.91 5.53 -3.92
N ARG A 124 10.35 5.63 -5.19
CA ARG A 124 10.10 4.65 -6.24
C ARG A 124 11.24 4.66 -7.26
N GLY A 125 11.25 3.61 -8.09
CA GLY A 125 12.16 3.54 -9.23
C GLY A 125 11.61 4.20 -10.49
N THR A 126 12.47 4.25 -11.50
CA THR A 126 12.20 4.74 -12.85
C THR A 126 11.36 3.77 -13.70
N GLY A 127 11.28 2.49 -13.31
CA GLY A 127 10.55 1.46 -14.04
C GLY A 127 9.87 0.43 -13.14
N GLY A 128 8.76 -0.13 -13.63
CA GLY A 128 7.99 -1.16 -12.94
C GLY A 128 7.20 -0.68 -11.72
N ALA A 129 6.39 -1.57 -11.15
CA ALA A 129 5.66 -1.29 -9.90
C ALA A 129 6.64 -1.33 -8.71
N PRO A 130 6.68 -0.31 -7.84
CA PRO A 130 7.64 -0.25 -6.71
C PRO A 130 7.54 -1.45 -5.76
N GLY A 131 6.32 -1.89 -5.46
CA GLY A 131 6.07 -3.06 -4.63
C GLY A 131 6.66 -4.34 -5.23
N TRP A 132 6.51 -4.53 -6.54
CA TRP A 132 7.12 -5.65 -7.25
C TRP A 132 8.66 -5.55 -7.25
N ALA A 133 9.22 -4.37 -7.53
CA ALA A 133 10.66 -4.15 -7.56
C ALA A 133 11.33 -4.53 -6.22
N MET A 134 10.81 -4.01 -5.10
CA MET A 134 11.32 -4.35 -3.76
C MET A 134 11.15 -5.83 -3.45
N THR A 135 9.91 -6.34 -3.60
CA THR A 135 9.59 -7.69 -3.13
C THR A 135 10.31 -8.76 -3.97
N SER A 136 10.37 -8.59 -5.30
CA SER A 136 11.04 -9.54 -6.20
C SER A 136 12.57 -9.57 -5.99
N ALA A 137 13.20 -8.44 -5.67
CA ALA A 137 14.61 -8.41 -5.32
C ALA A 137 14.91 -9.22 -4.05
N LEU A 138 14.09 -9.06 -3.00
CA LEU A 138 14.21 -9.84 -1.77
C LEU A 138 13.92 -11.32 -1.99
N MET A 139 12.91 -11.67 -2.80
CA MET A 139 12.62 -13.06 -3.18
C MET A 139 13.80 -13.71 -3.89
N LYS A 140 14.36 -13.04 -4.91
CA LYS A 140 15.49 -13.54 -5.70
C LYS A 140 16.70 -13.80 -4.80
N LYS A 141 17.01 -12.86 -3.89
CA LYS A 141 18.13 -13.03 -2.97
C LYS A 141 17.87 -14.16 -1.97
N LEU A 142 16.66 -14.29 -1.42
CA LEU A 142 16.35 -15.37 -0.47
C LEU A 142 16.38 -16.75 -1.13
N ALA A 143 15.91 -16.86 -2.37
CA ALA A 143 16.03 -18.10 -3.14
C ALA A 143 17.50 -18.48 -3.38
N ALA A 144 18.38 -17.50 -3.65
CA ALA A 144 19.82 -17.76 -3.75
C ALA A 144 20.43 -18.22 -2.41
N GLU A 145 19.95 -17.70 -1.26
CA GLU A 145 20.38 -18.15 0.07
C GLU A 145 19.94 -19.59 0.39
N GLU A 146 18.77 -20.03 -0.10
CA GLU A 146 18.27 -21.40 0.07
C GLU A 146 19.12 -22.45 -0.68
N GLU A 147 19.71 -22.06 -1.81
CA GLU A 147 20.57 -22.94 -2.61
C GLU A 147 21.96 -23.15 -2.01
N LYS A 148 22.40 -22.30 -1.06
CA LYS A 148 23.74 -22.39 -0.48
C LYS A 148 23.94 -23.68 0.35
N PRO A 149 25.19 -24.21 0.42
CA PRO A 149 25.49 -25.45 1.15
C PRO A 149 25.17 -25.39 2.65
N GLU A 150 25.23 -24.21 3.27
CA GLU A 150 24.97 -24.04 4.70
C GLU A 150 23.49 -24.24 5.07
N LYS A 151 22.59 -24.24 4.07
CA LYS A 151 21.14 -24.43 4.21
C LYS A 151 20.55 -23.60 5.35
N ARG A 152 20.91 -22.32 5.37
CA ARG A 152 20.47 -21.35 6.38
C ARG A 152 19.09 -20.76 6.08
N ALA A 153 18.63 -20.82 4.84
CA ALA A 153 17.29 -20.43 4.45
C ALA A 153 16.51 -21.65 3.91
N ARG A 154 15.20 -21.69 4.20
CA ARG A 154 14.26 -22.64 3.61
C ARG A 154 12.93 -21.95 3.34
N ILE A 155 12.43 -22.02 2.12
CA ILE A 155 11.15 -21.44 1.68
C ILE A 155 10.13 -22.56 1.49
N MET A 156 9.12 -22.60 2.35
CA MET A 156 8.07 -23.61 2.31
C MET A 156 6.77 -22.97 1.83
N LYS A 157 6.49 -23.21 0.54
CA LYS A 157 5.23 -22.83 -0.11
C LYS A 157 4.14 -23.84 0.23
N ASN A 158 2.87 -23.46 0.03
CA ASN A 158 1.70 -24.29 0.38
C ASN A 158 1.79 -24.87 1.80
N SER A 159 2.17 -24.02 2.75
CA SER A 159 2.42 -24.35 4.16
C SER A 159 1.62 -23.38 5.03
N LYS A 160 0.39 -23.74 5.34
CA LYS A 160 -0.54 -22.91 6.12
C LYS A 160 -0.29 -23.12 7.60
N VAL A 161 0.18 -22.12 8.32
CA VAL A 161 0.24 -22.19 9.79
C VAL A 161 -1.19 -22.19 10.33
N VAL A 162 -1.51 -23.17 11.17
CA VAL A 162 -2.84 -23.39 11.75
C VAL A 162 -2.84 -23.26 13.28
N LYS A 163 -1.67 -23.33 13.92
CA LYS A 163 -1.55 -23.18 15.38
C LYS A 163 -0.17 -22.67 15.76
N LEU A 164 -0.11 -21.86 16.83
CA LEU A 164 1.14 -21.53 17.52
C LEU A 164 1.38 -22.56 18.64
N LEU A 165 2.57 -23.15 18.66
CA LEU A 165 2.99 -24.05 19.74
C LEU A 165 3.43 -23.21 20.94
N GLN A 166 3.06 -23.64 22.15
CA GLN A 166 3.35 -22.92 23.39
C GLN A 166 3.87 -23.86 24.48
N ASN A 167 4.74 -23.31 25.33
CA ASN A 167 5.12 -23.87 26.62
C ASN A 167 5.02 -22.76 27.66
N GLY A 168 3.99 -22.81 28.51
CA GLY A 168 3.58 -21.66 29.33
C GLY A 168 3.26 -20.45 28.44
N ASP A 169 3.76 -19.27 28.82
CA ASP A 169 3.56 -18.02 28.07
C ASP A 169 4.50 -17.87 26.85
N LYS A 170 5.37 -18.85 26.61
CA LYS A 170 6.37 -18.78 25.54
C LYS A 170 5.88 -19.53 24.29
N VAL A 171 5.83 -18.83 23.16
CA VAL A 171 5.69 -19.46 21.84
C VAL A 171 6.97 -20.21 21.49
N THR A 172 6.84 -21.49 21.16
CA THR A 172 7.97 -22.40 20.88
C THR A 172 8.01 -22.90 19.44
N GLY A 173 7.01 -22.56 18.62
CA GLY A 173 6.95 -23.01 17.24
C GLY A 173 5.56 -22.88 16.62
N VAL A 174 5.32 -23.66 15.57
CA VAL A 174 4.05 -23.70 14.83
C VAL A 174 3.63 -25.12 14.47
N GLU A 175 2.32 -25.35 14.38
CA GLU A 175 1.76 -26.41 13.52
C GLU A 175 1.35 -25.78 12.20
N TYR A 176 1.68 -26.45 11.10
CA TYR A 176 1.28 -26.03 9.76
C TYR A 176 0.78 -27.21 8.92
N GLU A 177 -0.20 -26.93 8.08
CA GLU A 177 -0.78 -27.83 7.11
C GLU A 177 -0.04 -27.69 5.77
N THR A 178 0.39 -28.81 5.19
CA THR A 178 1.04 -28.85 3.86
C THR A 178 -0.01 -28.82 2.74
N GLY A 179 0.43 -28.69 1.48
CA GLY A 179 -0.47 -28.75 0.31
C GLY A 179 -1.26 -30.07 0.17
N ASN A 180 -0.85 -31.13 0.88
CA ASN A 180 -1.55 -32.43 0.92
C ASN A 180 -2.41 -32.60 2.18
N SER A 181 -2.67 -31.52 2.92
CA SER A 181 -3.43 -31.53 4.17
C SER A 181 -2.80 -32.32 5.33
N GLU A 182 -1.51 -32.64 5.24
CA GLU A 182 -0.75 -33.20 6.36
C GLU A 182 -0.37 -32.09 7.35
N VAL A 183 -0.58 -32.34 8.65
CA VAL A 183 -0.19 -31.41 9.71
C VAL A 183 1.19 -31.77 10.25
N THR A 184 2.12 -30.82 10.20
CA THR A 184 3.51 -30.96 10.67
C THR A 184 3.84 -29.89 11.72
N LYS A 185 4.82 -30.16 12.58
CA LYS A 185 5.34 -29.24 13.61
C LYS A 185 6.71 -28.70 13.23
N LEU A 186 6.95 -27.43 13.55
CA LEU A 186 8.27 -26.83 13.53
C LEU A 186 8.50 -26.06 14.83
N GLU A 187 9.66 -26.30 15.46
CA GLU A 187 10.08 -25.58 16.67
C GLU A 187 11.04 -24.43 16.30
N GLY A 188 10.93 -23.32 17.02
CA GLY A 188 11.73 -22.12 16.78
C GLY A 188 11.04 -20.85 17.28
N SER A 189 11.77 -19.74 17.26
CA SER A 189 11.16 -18.43 17.50
C SER A 189 10.27 -18.07 16.31
N VAL A 190 9.08 -17.51 16.55
CA VAL A 190 8.09 -17.26 15.50
C VAL A 190 7.95 -15.76 15.24
N ILE A 191 8.01 -15.36 13.97
CA ILE A 191 7.68 -14.01 13.49
C ILE A 191 6.41 -14.09 12.65
N ILE A 192 5.35 -13.40 13.08
CA ILE A 192 4.10 -13.28 12.33
C ILE A 192 4.19 -12.09 11.37
N ALA A 193 4.17 -12.38 10.07
CA ALA A 193 4.25 -11.40 8.99
C ALA A 193 3.16 -11.65 7.92
N THR A 194 1.97 -12.00 8.37
CA THR A 194 0.86 -12.54 7.54
C THR A 194 0.07 -11.48 6.78
N GLY A 195 0.32 -10.19 7.01
CA GLY A 195 -0.48 -9.10 6.46
C GLY A 195 -1.84 -8.95 7.15
N GLY A 196 -2.75 -8.23 6.50
CA GLY A 196 -4.05 -7.82 7.07
C GLY A 196 -5.24 -8.72 6.69
N PHE A 197 -6.42 -8.19 6.93
CA PHE A 197 -7.72 -8.86 6.73
C PHE A 197 -8.67 -8.11 5.79
N GLY A 198 -8.15 -7.19 4.96
CA GLY A 198 -8.95 -6.35 4.05
C GLY A 198 -9.64 -7.08 2.89
N ALA A 199 -9.55 -8.42 2.83
CA ALA A 199 -10.32 -9.27 1.92
C ALA A 199 -11.20 -10.29 2.66
N ASP A 200 -11.30 -10.21 3.99
CA ASP A 200 -12.14 -11.12 4.78
C ASP A 200 -13.61 -10.70 4.76
N PHE A 201 -14.27 -11.01 3.65
CA PHE A 201 -15.71 -10.79 3.46
C PHE A 201 -16.57 -11.95 3.97
N SER A 202 -16.02 -12.84 4.81
CA SER A 202 -16.81 -13.91 5.40
C SER A 202 -17.84 -13.33 6.40
N PRO A 203 -19.04 -13.92 6.52
CA PRO A 203 -20.06 -13.42 7.45
C PRO A 203 -19.61 -13.39 8.92
N SER A 204 -18.72 -14.30 9.29
CA SER A 204 -18.09 -14.39 10.61
C SER A 204 -16.63 -13.88 10.62
N GLY A 205 -16.27 -13.07 9.64
CA GLY A 205 -14.92 -12.55 9.44
C GLY A 205 -14.59 -11.33 10.29
N LEU A 206 -13.36 -10.87 10.19
CA LEU A 206 -12.86 -9.70 10.90
C LEU A 206 -13.49 -8.41 10.38
N ILE A 207 -13.74 -8.27 9.07
CA ILE A 207 -14.45 -7.10 8.55
C ILE A 207 -15.89 -7.07 9.06
N SER A 208 -16.63 -8.19 8.99
CA SER A 208 -18.02 -8.23 9.46
C SER A 208 -18.14 -7.98 10.96
N THR A 209 -17.13 -8.42 11.74
CA THR A 209 -17.07 -8.23 13.19
C THR A 209 -16.77 -6.78 13.57
N HIS A 210 -15.80 -6.13 12.92
CA HIS A 210 -15.28 -4.83 13.37
C HIS A 210 -15.81 -3.64 12.57
N ARG A 211 -16.14 -3.82 11.29
CA ARG A 211 -16.62 -2.78 10.37
C ARG A 211 -17.64 -3.35 9.36
N PRO A 212 -18.81 -3.82 9.84
CA PRO A 212 -19.83 -4.41 8.97
C PRO A 212 -20.31 -3.46 7.86
N ASP A 213 -20.21 -2.14 8.09
CA ASP A 213 -20.51 -1.10 7.10
C ASP A 213 -19.62 -1.17 5.84
N LEU A 214 -18.44 -1.77 5.93
CA LEU A 214 -17.51 -1.91 4.81
C LEU A 214 -17.70 -3.19 4.00
N MET A 215 -18.56 -4.12 4.43
CA MET A 215 -18.76 -5.41 3.75
C MET A 215 -19.28 -5.28 2.32
N ALA A 216 -20.02 -4.20 2.04
CA ALA A 216 -20.53 -3.90 0.71
C ALA A 216 -19.43 -3.41 -0.26
N LEU A 217 -18.34 -2.84 0.25
CA LEU A 217 -17.30 -2.25 -0.58
C LEU A 217 -16.42 -3.31 -1.24
N PRO A 218 -15.91 -3.07 -2.46
CA PRO A 218 -14.90 -3.92 -3.05
C PRO A 218 -13.55 -3.76 -2.33
N THR A 219 -12.60 -4.65 -2.62
CA THR A 219 -11.24 -4.61 -2.07
C THR A 219 -10.20 -4.42 -3.17
N VAL A 220 -9.04 -3.89 -2.79
CA VAL A 220 -7.80 -3.85 -3.61
C VAL A 220 -6.81 -4.96 -3.20
N ASN A 221 -7.14 -5.72 -2.16
CA ASN A 221 -6.32 -6.78 -1.61
C ASN A 221 -6.45 -8.07 -2.45
N GLY A 222 -5.48 -8.98 -2.31
CA GLY A 222 -5.67 -10.37 -2.74
C GLY A 222 -6.63 -11.10 -1.80
N ASP A 223 -7.30 -12.12 -2.33
CA ASP A 223 -8.18 -13.04 -1.60
C ASP A 223 -7.49 -13.75 -0.43
N HIS A 224 -6.16 -13.80 -0.43
CA HIS A 224 -5.34 -14.33 0.66
C HIS A 224 -5.32 -13.45 1.92
N ALA A 225 -5.73 -12.18 1.87
CA ALA A 225 -5.67 -11.25 2.98
C ALA A 225 -6.89 -11.39 3.92
N THR A 226 -6.98 -12.55 4.58
CA THR A 226 -8.13 -12.97 5.41
C THR A 226 -7.90 -12.86 6.92
N GLY A 227 -6.75 -12.33 7.35
CA GLY A 227 -6.49 -12.12 8.77
C GLY A 227 -6.13 -13.35 9.59
N ASP A 228 -5.75 -14.47 8.96
CA ASP A 228 -5.37 -15.71 9.64
C ASP A 228 -4.37 -15.50 10.79
N GLY A 229 -3.37 -14.63 10.63
CA GLY A 229 -2.41 -14.31 11.68
C GLY A 229 -3.06 -13.67 12.91
N HIS A 230 -4.11 -12.85 12.73
CA HIS A 230 -4.86 -12.25 13.84
C HIS A 230 -5.63 -13.35 14.60
N VAL A 231 -6.23 -14.29 13.87
CA VAL A 231 -6.91 -15.46 14.48
C VAL A 231 -5.90 -16.35 15.21
N LEU A 232 -4.72 -16.59 14.62
CA LEU A 232 -3.65 -17.37 15.26
C LEU A 232 -3.21 -16.76 16.59
N VAL A 233 -2.93 -15.45 16.64
CA VAL A 233 -2.47 -14.81 17.88
C VAL A 233 -3.59 -14.71 18.92
N THR A 234 -4.83 -14.42 18.52
CA THR A 234 -5.96 -14.34 19.45
C THR A 234 -6.46 -15.70 19.93
N SER A 235 -6.08 -16.79 19.26
CA SER A 235 -6.33 -18.16 19.74
C SER A 235 -5.43 -18.58 20.91
N LEU A 236 -4.36 -17.81 21.16
CA LEU A 236 -3.53 -18.01 22.34
C LEU A 236 -4.31 -17.64 23.62
N PRO A 237 -3.93 -18.19 24.79
CA PRO A 237 -4.46 -17.75 26.07
C PRO A 237 -4.33 -16.21 26.21
N THR A 238 -5.30 -15.61 26.91
CA THR A 238 -5.66 -14.17 26.94
C THR A 238 -4.55 -13.15 27.24
N HIS A 239 -3.32 -13.59 27.52
CA HIS A 239 -2.17 -12.75 27.84
C HIS A 239 -1.06 -12.77 26.77
N ALA A 240 -1.14 -13.66 25.76
CA ALA A 240 -0.06 -13.86 24.79
C ALA A 240 -0.33 -13.24 23.40
N GLY A 241 -1.59 -12.95 23.07
CA GLY A 241 -1.97 -12.34 21.79
C GLY A 241 -3.16 -11.41 21.94
N ILE A 242 -2.89 -10.11 21.87
CA ILE A 242 -3.90 -9.04 21.94
C ILE A 242 -3.88 -8.29 20.62
N VAL A 243 -5.06 -8.07 20.06
CA VAL A 243 -5.25 -7.20 18.89
C VAL A 243 -5.84 -5.87 19.34
N ILE A 244 -5.43 -4.80 18.69
CA ILE A 244 -5.90 -3.43 18.93
C ILE A 244 -6.27 -2.78 17.60
N ASP A 245 -7.08 -1.71 17.66
CA ASP A 245 -7.42 -0.87 16.51
C ASP A 245 -8.04 -1.65 15.32
N MET A 246 -8.70 -2.79 15.61
CA MET A 246 -9.28 -3.68 14.58
C MET A 246 -10.43 -3.05 13.79
N ASP A 247 -11.03 -1.98 14.30
CA ASP A 247 -12.04 -1.16 13.63
C ASP A 247 -11.44 -0.09 12.70
N GLN A 248 -10.13 0.13 12.77
CA GLN A 248 -9.38 1.09 11.94
C GLN A 248 -9.04 0.49 10.56
N ILE A 249 -10.07 0.18 9.78
CA ILE A 249 -9.93 -0.28 8.40
C ILE A 249 -9.94 0.91 7.44
N GLN A 250 -8.82 1.12 6.74
CA GLN A 250 -8.70 2.19 5.74
C GLN A 250 -9.33 1.77 4.40
N VAL A 251 -10.21 2.62 3.88
CA VAL A 251 -10.69 2.50 2.50
C VAL A 251 -9.83 3.38 1.59
N HIS A 252 -9.35 2.80 0.49
CA HIS A 252 -8.64 3.57 -0.52
C HIS A 252 -9.67 4.31 -1.40
N PRO A 253 -9.55 5.63 -1.62
CA PRO A 253 -10.58 6.40 -2.33
C PRO A 253 -10.70 5.97 -3.81
N THR A 254 -9.59 5.61 -4.44
CA THR A 254 -9.54 5.36 -5.89
C THR A 254 -9.19 3.90 -6.22
N GLY A 255 -10.21 3.08 -6.45
CA GLY A 255 -10.10 1.79 -7.14
C GLY A 255 -10.70 1.90 -8.54
N PHE A 256 -10.03 1.37 -9.56
CA PHE A 256 -10.56 1.41 -10.92
C PHE A 256 -11.82 0.55 -11.04
N ILE A 257 -12.83 1.09 -11.72
CA ILE A 257 -13.97 0.33 -12.21
C ILE A 257 -13.60 -0.15 -13.61
N ASP A 258 -13.35 -1.45 -13.75
CA ASP A 258 -13.14 -2.07 -15.06
C ASP A 258 -14.47 -2.09 -15.82
N PRO A 259 -14.60 -1.43 -16.99
CA PRO A 259 -15.83 -1.45 -17.76
C PRO A 259 -16.27 -2.86 -18.19
N ALA A 260 -15.33 -3.80 -18.33
CA ALA A 260 -15.64 -5.19 -18.67
C ALA A 260 -16.16 -5.99 -17.46
N ASN A 261 -15.88 -5.55 -16.23
CA ASN A 261 -16.35 -6.18 -15.01
C ASN A 261 -16.58 -5.14 -13.89
N PRO A 262 -17.61 -4.29 -14.02
CA PRO A 262 -17.82 -3.15 -13.14
C PRO A 262 -18.15 -3.56 -11.70
N ASP A 263 -18.66 -4.78 -11.49
CA ASP A 263 -19.06 -5.32 -10.19
C ASP A 263 -18.01 -6.25 -9.56
N ALA A 264 -16.83 -6.40 -10.19
CA ALA A 264 -15.74 -7.20 -9.63
C ALA A 264 -15.47 -6.85 -8.16
N LYS A 265 -15.51 -7.84 -7.25
CA LYS A 265 -15.25 -7.61 -5.83
C LYS A 265 -13.82 -7.13 -5.57
N THR A 266 -12.88 -7.54 -6.41
CA THR A 266 -11.50 -7.08 -6.37
C THR A 266 -11.26 -6.04 -7.46
N LYS A 267 -10.78 -4.85 -7.08
CA LYS A 267 -10.44 -3.76 -8.01
C LYS A 267 -8.94 -3.59 -8.13
N PHE A 268 -8.50 -3.11 -9.29
CA PHE A 268 -7.15 -2.58 -9.43
C PHE A 268 -7.06 -1.22 -8.72
N LEU A 269 -6.07 -1.08 -7.85
CA LEU A 269 -5.82 0.19 -7.18
C LEU A 269 -5.30 1.22 -8.19
N ALA A 270 -5.98 2.37 -8.26
CA ALA A 270 -5.45 3.55 -8.94
C ALA A 270 -4.47 4.22 -7.99
N ALA A 271 -3.18 4.22 -8.34
CA ALA A 271 -2.12 4.70 -7.47
C ALA A 271 -2.41 6.12 -6.97
N GLU A 272 -2.23 6.37 -5.67
CA GLU A 272 -2.35 7.71 -5.11
C GLU A 272 -1.40 8.70 -5.78
N ALA A 273 -0.25 8.20 -6.25
CA ALA A 273 0.68 8.96 -7.07
C ALA A 273 0.01 9.63 -8.28
N LEU A 274 -1.04 9.08 -8.90
CA LEU A 274 -1.77 9.73 -9.99
C LEU A 274 -2.33 11.09 -9.57
N ARG A 275 -2.88 11.20 -8.35
CA ARG A 275 -3.27 12.48 -7.74
C ARG A 275 -2.04 13.29 -7.33
N GLY A 276 -1.04 12.61 -6.75
CA GLY A 276 0.23 13.19 -6.31
C GLY A 276 1.03 13.90 -7.40
N VAL A 277 0.83 13.58 -8.68
CA VAL A 277 1.47 14.26 -9.82
C VAL A 277 0.57 15.24 -10.57
N GLY A 278 -0.66 15.48 -10.09
CA GLY A 278 -1.57 16.49 -10.65
C GLY A 278 -2.91 15.98 -11.15
N GLY A 279 -3.26 14.71 -10.93
CA GLY A 279 -4.58 14.18 -11.27
C GLY A 279 -5.70 14.79 -10.43
N LEU A 280 -6.75 15.25 -11.12
CA LEU A 280 -7.94 15.88 -10.52
C LEU A 280 -9.09 14.89 -10.43
N LEU A 281 -9.85 14.97 -9.34
CA LEU A 281 -11.09 14.19 -9.17
C LEU A 281 -12.28 15.05 -9.59
N LEU A 282 -12.97 14.63 -10.64
CA LEU A 282 -14.12 15.33 -11.21
C LEU A 282 -15.41 14.55 -10.97
N LYS A 283 -16.48 15.26 -10.61
CA LYS A 283 -17.84 14.73 -10.59
C LYS A 283 -18.34 14.46 -12.00
N LYS A 284 -19.56 13.91 -12.10
CA LYS A 284 -20.29 13.72 -13.38
C LYS A 284 -20.42 15.01 -14.19
N ASP A 285 -20.60 16.14 -13.52
CA ASP A 285 -20.74 17.47 -14.13
C ASP A 285 -19.41 18.12 -14.55
N GLY A 286 -18.27 17.44 -14.34
CA GLY A 286 -16.94 17.94 -14.70
C GLY A 286 -16.29 18.84 -13.65
N THR A 287 -16.97 19.16 -12.54
CA THR A 287 -16.42 20.03 -11.49
C THR A 287 -15.68 19.24 -10.42
N ARG A 288 -14.67 19.88 -9.81
CA ARG A 288 -13.94 19.39 -8.64
C ARG A 288 -14.80 19.46 -7.37
N PHE A 289 -14.40 18.71 -6.34
CA PHE A 289 -15.16 18.64 -5.08
C PHE A 289 -14.30 18.45 -3.82
N VAL A 290 -12.99 18.32 -3.95
CA VAL A 290 -12.07 18.05 -2.83
C VAL A 290 -10.64 18.46 -3.21
N ASP A 291 -9.79 18.73 -2.22
CA ASP A 291 -8.35 18.67 -2.43
C ASP A 291 -7.93 17.20 -2.56
N GLU A 292 -7.47 16.82 -3.73
CA GLU A 292 -7.02 15.47 -4.07
C GLU A 292 -5.79 15.00 -3.27
N MET A 293 -5.12 15.89 -2.53
CA MET A 293 -3.98 15.60 -1.66
C MET A 293 -4.35 15.51 -0.17
N GLU A 294 -5.65 15.58 0.15
CA GLU A 294 -6.12 15.31 1.50
C GLU A 294 -5.94 13.85 1.93
N LYS A 295 -6.13 13.61 3.23
CA LYS A 295 -6.11 12.26 3.80
C LYS A 295 -7.19 11.38 3.16
N ARG A 296 -6.93 10.08 3.08
CA ARG A 296 -7.80 9.12 2.39
C ARG A 296 -9.21 9.07 2.93
N ASP A 297 -9.39 9.20 4.24
CA ASP A 297 -10.69 9.26 4.91
C ASP A 297 -11.51 10.50 4.50
N ILE A 298 -10.87 11.66 4.37
CA ILE A 298 -11.49 12.90 3.88
C ILE A 298 -11.90 12.75 2.41
N VAL A 299 -10.97 12.32 1.55
CA VAL A 299 -11.26 12.13 0.11
C VAL A 299 -12.36 11.10 -0.08
N THR A 300 -12.30 9.99 0.67
CA THR A 300 -13.35 8.97 0.77
C THR A 300 -14.67 9.60 1.15
N ALA A 301 -14.79 10.27 2.30
CA ALA A 301 -16.05 10.88 2.73
C ALA A 301 -16.64 11.81 1.66
N LYS A 302 -15.83 12.63 1.01
CA LYS A 302 -16.25 13.50 -0.10
C LYS A 302 -16.70 12.74 -1.34
N MET A 303 -16.04 11.65 -1.70
CA MET A 303 -16.52 10.78 -2.79
C MET A 303 -17.88 10.16 -2.46
N TRP A 304 -18.13 9.77 -1.21
CA TRP A 304 -19.43 9.22 -0.80
C TRP A 304 -20.55 10.27 -0.86
N GLU A 305 -20.29 11.50 -0.45
CA GLU A 305 -21.23 12.63 -0.62
C GLU A 305 -21.62 12.78 -2.10
N VAL A 306 -20.62 12.84 -3.00
CA VAL A 306 -20.84 12.95 -4.45
C VAL A 306 -21.67 11.80 -5.01
N ILE A 307 -21.39 10.55 -4.60
CA ILE A 307 -22.12 9.37 -5.08
C ILE A 307 -23.56 9.39 -4.55
N LYS A 308 -23.77 9.72 -3.28
CA LYS A 308 -25.10 9.81 -2.65
C LYS A 308 -25.98 10.88 -3.32
N ASP A 309 -25.37 11.98 -3.75
CA ASP A 309 -26.06 13.07 -4.45
C ASP A 309 -26.30 12.79 -5.94
N GLY A 310 -25.98 11.58 -6.42
CA GLY A 310 -26.17 11.19 -7.82
C GLY A 310 -25.19 11.88 -8.79
N GLN A 311 -24.11 12.46 -8.27
CA GLN A 311 -23.09 13.18 -9.02
C GLN A 311 -21.92 12.28 -9.46
N GLY A 312 -22.09 10.96 -9.38
CA GLY A 312 -21.19 9.97 -9.97
C GLY A 312 -21.50 9.66 -11.45
N PRO A 313 -20.60 8.96 -12.17
CA PRO A 313 -19.33 8.42 -11.70
C PRO A 313 -18.27 9.52 -11.53
N ILE A 314 -17.38 9.31 -10.56
CA ILE A 314 -16.22 10.17 -10.33
C ILE A 314 -15.11 9.75 -11.29
N ARG A 315 -14.47 10.72 -11.94
CA ARG A 315 -13.38 10.49 -12.89
C ARG A 315 -12.09 11.13 -12.40
N LEU A 316 -10.98 10.41 -12.51
CA LEU A 316 -9.64 10.96 -12.33
C LEU A 316 -9.14 11.41 -13.71
N VAL A 317 -8.91 12.71 -13.89
CA VAL A 317 -8.42 13.30 -15.14
C VAL A 317 -7.05 13.91 -14.92
N MET A 318 -6.12 13.70 -15.85
CA MET A 318 -4.73 14.13 -15.77
C MET A 318 -4.28 14.77 -17.09
N GLY A 319 -3.42 15.79 -16.98
CA GLY A 319 -2.68 16.34 -18.12
C GLY A 319 -1.57 15.41 -18.61
N VAL A 320 -1.06 15.68 -19.82
CA VAL A 320 0.00 14.87 -20.47
C VAL A 320 1.31 14.92 -19.68
N GLN A 321 1.64 16.05 -19.06
CA GLN A 321 2.85 16.18 -18.24
C GLN A 321 2.80 15.21 -17.05
N ALA A 322 1.71 15.26 -16.27
CA ALA A 322 1.46 14.38 -15.15
C ALA A 322 1.48 12.90 -15.56
N ALA A 323 0.86 12.56 -16.69
CA ALA A 323 0.87 11.21 -17.24
C ALA A 323 2.28 10.76 -17.69
N THR A 324 3.13 11.69 -18.14
CA THR A 324 4.51 11.39 -18.53
C THR A 324 5.39 11.13 -17.31
N GLU A 325 5.19 11.84 -16.20
CA GLU A 325 5.92 11.58 -14.94
C GLU A 325 5.65 10.18 -14.39
N LEU A 326 4.42 9.68 -14.58
CA LEU A 326 3.98 8.32 -14.23
C LEU A 326 3.74 7.45 -15.46
N LYS A 327 4.58 7.59 -16.48
CA LYS A 327 4.39 6.89 -17.77
C LYS A 327 4.20 5.37 -17.60
N SER A 328 5.04 4.73 -16.78
CA SER A 328 4.97 3.27 -16.57
C SER A 328 3.63 2.83 -15.94
N HIS A 329 3.09 3.61 -15.00
CA HIS A 329 1.77 3.36 -14.42
C HIS A 329 0.66 3.59 -15.44
N CYS A 330 0.70 4.71 -16.16
CA CYS A 330 -0.32 5.06 -17.15
C CYS A 330 -0.36 4.04 -18.29
N ASP A 331 0.80 3.65 -18.83
CA ASP A 331 0.92 2.60 -19.85
C ASP A 331 0.34 1.26 -19.36
N PHE A 332 0.63 0.88 -18.11
CA PHE A 332 0.05 -0.32 -17.51
C PHE A 332 -1.48 -0.22 -17.43
N TYR A 333 -2.03 0.90 -16.94
CA TYR A 333 -3.49 1.06 -16.82
C TYR A 333 -4.18 1.14 -18.20
N LEU A 334 -3.56 1.77 -19.20
CA LEU A 334 -4.01 1.76 -20.60
C LEU A 334 -4.03 0.33 -21.16
N SER A 335 -2.96 -0.45 -20.94
CA SER A 335 -2.89 -1.84 -21.40
C SER A 335 -3.95 -2.75 -20.76
N LYS A 336 -4.46 -2.37 -19.59
CA LYS A 336 -5.54 -3.06 -18.88
C LYS A 336 -6.93 -2.55 -19.22
N GLY A 337 -7.06 -1.51 -20.05
CA GLY A 337 -8.34 -0.87 -20.35
C GLY A 337 -8.96 -0.10 -19.17
N LEU A 338 -8.16 0.21 -18.14
CA LEU A 338 -8.60 0.92 -16.94
C LEU A 338 -8.42 2.44 -17.06
N MET A 339 -7.66 2.88 -18.06
CA MET A 339 -7.41 4.28 -18.39
C MET A 339 -7.64 4.47 -19.89
N GLN A 340 -8.05 5.68 -20.27
CA GLN A 340 -8.23 6.06 -21.67
C GLN A 340 -7.40 7.32 -21.95
N LYS A 341 -6.81 7.39 -23.13
CA LYS A 341 -6.12 8.57 -23.65
C LYS A 341 -7.03 9.28 -24.65
N PHE A 342 -7.10 10.60 -24.53
CA PHE A 342 -7.82 11.49 -25.43
C PHE A 342 -6.82 12.45 -26.09
N SER A 343 -7.14 12.91 -27.30
CA SER A 343 -6.29 13.83 -28.07
C SER A 343 -6.27 15.23 -27.47
N ASP A 344 -7.41 15.67 -26.94
CA ASP A 344 -7.62 17.00 -26.39
C ASP A 344 -8.75 17.03 -25.35
N LEU A 345 -8.99 18.21 -24.77
CA LEU A 345 -10.03 18.43 -23.76
C LEU A 345 -11.45 18.31 -24.33
N HIS A 346 -11.63 18.54 -25.63
CA HIS A 346 -12.93 18.44 -26.29
C HIS A 346 -13.40 16.98 -26.33
N GLU A 347 -12.54 16.03 -26.66
CA GLU A 347 -12.85 14.60 -26.58
C GLU A 347 -13.16 14.15 -25.14
N VAL A 348 -12.45 14.68 -24.14
CA VAL A 348 -12.75 14.42 -22.72
C VAL A 348 -14.15 14.93 -22.36
N ALA A 349 -14.48 16.16 -22.76
CA ALA A 349 -15.78 16.77 -22.51
C ALA A 349 -16.93 15.98 -23.16
N GLN A 350 -16.74 15.51 -24.40
CA GLN A 350 -17.68 14.62 -25.08
C GLN A 350 -17.86 13.29 -24.34
N ASN A 351 -16.78 12.65 -23.90
CA ASN A 351 -16.85 11.39 -23.15
C ASN A 351 -17.57 11.55 -21.81
N MET A 352 -17.36 12.68 -21.13
CA MET A 352 -18.01 13.00 -19.86
C MET A 352 -19.45 13.48 -20.05
N ASN A 353 -19.86 13.83 -21.27
CA ASN A 353 -21.11 14.50 -21.60
C ASN A 353 -21.28 15.83 -20.83
N VAL A 354 -20.24 16.66 -20.87
CA VAL A 354 -20.21 17.99 -20.25
C VAL A 354 -19.85 19.06 -21.29
N PRO A 355 -20.32 20.31 -21.16
CA PRO A 355 -19.90 21.39 -22.05
C PRO A 355 -18.39 21.63 -21.96
N LEU A 356 -17.69 21.71 -23.10
CA LEU A 356 -16.25 21.97 -23.15
C LEU A 356 -15.87 23.21 -22.32
N LYS A 357 -16.63 24.30 -22.46
CA LYS A 357 -16.38 25.56 -21.75
C LYS A 357 -16.40 25.43 -20.23
N ASP A 358 -17.19 24.52 -19.69
CA ASP A 358 -17.24 24.31 -18.24
C ASP A 358 -16.01 23.55 -17.76
N LEU A 359 -15.54 22.59 -18.55
CA LEU A 359 -14.31 21.86 -18.25
C LEU A 359 -13.07 22.74 -18.42
N GLU A 360 -13.00 23.56 -19.48
CA GLU A 360 -11.97 24.59 -19.68
C GLU A 360 -11.87 25.50 -18.45
N ARG A 361 -13.03 26.01 -17.96
CA ARG A 361 -13.07 26.85 -16.76
C ARG A 361 -12.49 26.16 -15.54
N VAL A 362 -12.75 24.86 -15.35
CA VAL A 362 -12.19 24.09 -14.23
C VAL A 362 -10.66 24.04 -14.30
N PHE A 363 -10.09 23.72 -15.45
CA PHE A 363 -8.63 23.66 -15.62
C PHE A 363 -7.96 25.03 -15.57
N ASP A 364 -8.59 26.07 -16.13
CA ASP A 364 -8.06 27.43 -16.07
C ASP A 364 -8.10 27.99 -14.65
N SER A 365 -9.18 27.74 -13.90
CA SER A 365 -9.24 28.09 -12.47
C SER A 365 -8.16 27.34 -11.69
N HIS A 366 -7.93 26.06 -11.99
CA HIS A 366 -6.89 25.28 -11.34
C HIS A 366 -5.47 25.84 -11.59
N LYS A 367 -5.18 26.31 -12.81
CA LYS A 367 -3.94 27.04 -13.13
C LYS A 367 -3.84 28.36 -12.37
N SER A 368 -4.95 29.10 -12.25
CA SER A 368 -5.03 30.33 -11.43
C SER A 368 -4.67 30.04 -9.96
N TYR A 369 -5.19 28.95 -9.39
CA TYR A 369 -4.87 28.53 -8.03
C TYR A 369 -3.39 28.15 -7.87
N ALA A 370 -2.86 27.35 -8.79
CA ALA A 370 -1.48 26.90 -8.75
C ALA A 370 -0.46 28.04 -8.90
N SER A 371 -0.82 29.09 -9.67
CA SER A 371 0.02 30.30 -9.81
C SER A 371 -0.13 31.28 -8.64
N GLY A 372 -1.04 31.01 -7.69
CA GLY A 372 -1.32 31.89 -6.55
C GLY A 372 -2.13 33.13 -6.88
N GLN A 373 -2.68 33.23 -8.10
CA GLN A 373 -3.56 34.33 -8.52
C GLN A 373 -4.89 34.28 -7.76
N GLU A 374 -5.40 33.08 -7.53
CA GLU A 374 -6.63 32.82 -6.77
C GLU A 374 -6.40 31.77 -5.68
N LYS A 375 -7.31 31.71 -4.70
CA LYS A 375 -7.27 30.66 -3.66
C LYS A 375 -8.07 29.45 -4.14
N ASP A 376 -7.50 28.26 -3.99
CA ASP A 376 -8.22 27.03 -4.24
C ASP A 376 -9.41 26.89 -3.27
N PRO A 377 -10.63 26.62 -3.77
CA PRO A 377 -11.83 26.57 -2.93
C PRO A 377 -11.85 25.38 -1.96
N PHE A 378 -10.96 24.40 -2.13
CA PHE A 378 -10.84 23.23 -1.26
C PHE A 378 -9.60 23.30 -0.36
N GLY A 379 -8.87 24.42 -0.36
CA GLY A 379 -7.69 24.62 0.48
C GLY A 379 -6.42 23.94 -0.04
N LYS A 380 -6.41 23.45 -1.29
CA LYS A 380 -5.24 22.80 -1.89
C LYS A 380 -4.04 23.75 -1.89
N SER A 381 -2.93 23.28 -1.33
CA SER A 381 -1.69 24.06 -1.18
C SER A 381 -0.51 23.52 -1.98
N SER A 382 -0.65 22.33 -2.60
CA SER A 382 0.41 21.69 -3.39
C SER A 382 -0.08 21.39 -4.80
N PHE A 383 0.64 21.92 -5.81
CA PHE A 383 0.30 21.82 -7.23
C PHE A 383 1.53 21.29 -8.01
N PRO A 384 1.70 19.96 -8.11
CA PRO A 384 2.93 19.36 -8.64
C PRO A 384 3.12 19.59 -10.14
N GLN A 385 2.07 19.44 -10.96
CA GLN A 385 2.08 19.71 -12.40
C GLN A 385 0.68 20.19 -12.86
N LEU A 386 0.65 21.08 -13.86
CA LEU A 386 -0.56 21.70 -14.43
C LEU A 386 -0.97 21.14 -15.78
#